data_AF-A0A149ZUK2-F1
#
_entry.id   AF-A0A149ZUK2-F1
#
_cell.length_a   1.000
_cell.length_b   1.000
_cell.length_c   1.000
_cell.angle_alpha   90.00
_cell.angle_beta   90.00
_cell.angle_gamma   90.00
#
_symmetry.space_group_name_H-M   'P 1'
#
loop_
_entity.id
_entity.type
_entity.pdbx_description
1 polymer ?
#
loop_
_entity_poly.entity_id
_entity_poly.type
_entity_poly.pdbx_seq_one_letter_code
_entity_poly.pdbx_strand_id
1 'polypeptide(L)'
;MSNRSRAFVGLALTGMIAAAMTACSGSPGDDGRPGTVTPAASAGGVDGWDGNIAIGVGNRKGIDLVTLPAPDQVNVQCHDEGDNLTVDVTAPNGWHSTLTHGSQTITVENETLNYPAHDFAESQGAIDAVNNVSRKSEFPIGVTWDQPAVGDVEIQVDADTPPHWMVNSPYEDFDMYMHISCGLK
;
A
#
# COMPACT_ATOMS: atom_id res chain seq x y z
N MET A 1 -46.60 23.64 -72.83
CA MET A 1 -45.23 23.60 -73.39
C MET A 1 -44.38 22.75 -72.44
N SER A 2 -44.16 21.49 -72.80
CA SER A 2 -42.89 20.99 -73.37
C SER A 2 -41.73 20.90 -72.37
N ASN A 3 -41.68 19.78 -71.66
CA ASN A 3 -40.66 18.72 -71.74
C ASN A 3 -39.15 19.07 -71.68
N ARG A 4 -38.41 18.12 -71.05
CA ARG A 4 -36.96 17.79 -71.13
C ARG A 4 -36.02 18.50 -70.15
N SER A 5 -34.92 17.91 -69.68
CA SER A 5 -34.43 16.53 -69.41
C SER A 5 -32.93 16.68 -69.13
N ARG A 6 -32.40 15.87 -68.17
CA ARG A 6 -31.01 15.37 -68.07
C ARG A 6 -29.90 16.39 -67.73
N ALA A 7 -29.18 16.31 -66.62
CA ALA A 7 -28.28 15.27 -66.06
C ALA A 7 -26.82 15.73 -66.23
N PHE A 8 -26.11 15.91 -65.11
CA PHE A 8 -24.66 15.80 -65.05
C PHE A 8 -24.30 14.81 -63.94
N VAL A 9 -23.62 13.76 -64.35
CA VAL A 9 -22.93 12.76 -63.54
C VAL A 9 -21.66 13.41 -63.00
N GLY A 10 -21.40 13.28 -61.70
CA GLY A 10 -20.14 13.66 -61.05
C GLY A 10 -19.76 12.61 -60.03
N LEU A 11 -18.55 12.08 -60.16
CA LEU A 11 -17.98 10.88 -59.56
C LEU A 11 -17.89 10.88 -58.03
N ALA A 12 -17.85 9.66 -57.49
CA ALA A 12 -17.65 9.27 -56.10
C ALA A 12 -16.35 9.78 -55.46
N LEU A 13 -16.37 9.91 -54.12
CA LEU A 13 -15.31 9.44 -53.24
C LEU A 13 -15.91 9.05 -51.88
N THR A 14 -15.98 7.75 -51.67
CA THR A 14 -16.20 7.05 -50.40
C THR A 14 -15.14 7.48 -49.38
N GLY A 15 -15.53 8.28 -48.40
CA GLY A 15 -14.78 8.47 -47.16
C GLY A 15 -15.34 7.54 -46.08
N MET A 16 -14.88 6.29 -46.04
CA MET A 16 -15.02 5.47 -44.84
C MET A 16 -14.11 6.07 -43.77
N ILE A 17 -14.69 6.77 -42.80
CA ILE A 17 -13.97 7.07 -41.56
C ILE A 17 -13.91 5.75 -40.80
N ALA A 18 -12.79 5.04 -40.97
CA ALA A 18 -12.41 3.97 -40.08
C ALA A 18 -12.30 4.58 -38.68
N ALA A 19 -13.26 4.26 -37.81
CA ALA A 19 -13.06 4.38 -36.38
C ALA A 19 -11.88 3.46 -36.06
N ALA A 20 -10.69 4.05 -35.94
CA ALA A 20 -9.57 3.40 -35.31
C ALA A 20 -10.01 3.15 -33.87
N MET A 21 -10.49 1.94 -33.61
CA MET A 21 -10.50 1.42 -32.26
C MET A 21 -9.02 1.27 -31.94
N THR A 22 -8.48 2.29 -31.28
CA THR A 22 -7.19 2.20 -30.61
C THR A 22 -7.39 1.13 -29.56
N ALA A 23 -7.09 -0.11 -29.94
CA ALA A 23 -6.81 -1.18 -29.01
C ALA A 23 -5.60 -0.67 -28.22
N CYS A 24 -5.87 -0.08 -27.04
CA CYS A 24 -4.86 0.07 -26.02
C CYS A 24 -4.38 -1.35 -25.74
N SER A 25 -3.20 -1.63 -26.28
CA SER A 25 -2.33 -2.72 -25.94
C SER A 25 -2.47 -3.02 -24.45
N GLY A 26 -3.10 -4.14 -24.13
CA GLY A 26 -3.10 -4.69 -22.79
C GLY A 26 -1.65 -4.85 -22.37
N SER A 27 -1.24 -4.06 -21.39
CA SER A 27 -0.08 -4.38 -20.57
C SER A 27 -0.29 -5.80 -20.03
N PRO A 28 0.76 -6.62 -19.91
CA PRO A 28 0.68 -7.87 -19.15
C PRO A 28 0.03 -7.55 -17.81
N GLY A 29 -1.07 -8.23 -17.49
CA GLY A 29 -1.91 -7.87 -16.36
C GLY A 29 -1.08 -7.81 -15.08
N ASP A 30 -1.15 -6.66 -14.38
CA ASP A 30 -0.91 -6.67 -12.96
C ASP A 30 -2.01 -7.55 -12.36
N ASP A 31 -1.69 -8.78 -11.99
CA ASP A 31 -2.62 -9.74 -11.35
C ASP A 31 -3.01 -9.33 -9.91
N GLY A 32 -2.59 -8.12 -9.50
CA GLY A 32 -2.91 -7.49 -8.23
C GLY A 32 -4.30 -6.87 -8.22
N ARG A 33 -4.99 -6.98 -7.08
CA ARG A 33 -6.26 -6.30 -6.81
C ARG A 33 -6.04 -5.14 -5.83
N PRO A 34 -6.83 -4.06 -5.91
CA PRO A 34 -6.74 -3.00 -4.92
C PRO A 34 -7.19 -3.53 -3.55
N GLY A 35 -6.37 -3.25 -2.54
CA GLY A 35 -6.75 -3.41 -1.14
C GLY A 35 -7.32 -2.11 -0.56
N THR A 36 -7.75 -2.18 0.70
CA THR A 36 -8.12 -1.00 1.49
C THR A 36 -7.20 -0.89 2.70
N VAL A 37 -7.04 0.32 3.20
CA VAL A 37 -6.22 0.61 4.38
C VAL A 37 -7.02 1.43 5.39
N THR A 38 -6.83 1.13 6.66
CA THR A 38 -7.39 1.88 7.79
C THR A 38 -6.33 1.98 8.89
N PRO A 39 -6.50 2.88 9.87
CA PRO A 39 -5.63 2.89 11.05
C PRO A 39 -5.58 1.52 11.73
N ALA A 40 -4.40 1.12 12.22
CA ALA A 40 -4.27 -0.07 13.05
C ALA A 40 -5.17 0.05 14.30
N ALA A 41 -5.84 -1.04 14.68
CA ALA A 41 -6.69 -1.13 15.85
C ALA A 41 -5.94 -0.78 17.15
N SER A 42 -4.63 -0.98 17.17
CA SER A 42 -3.74 -0.72 18.29
C SER A 42 -2.88 0.54 18.14
N ALA A 43 -3.13 1.39 17.12
CA ALA A 43 -2.39 2.64 16.93
C ALA A 43 -2.36 3.53 18.21
N GLY A 44 -3.20 3.20 19.20
CA GLY A 44 -3.27 3.63 20.60
C GLY A 44 -2.09 3.32 21.54
N GLY A 45 -0.85 3.12 21.04
CA GLY A 45 0.33 2.79 21.83
C GLY A 45 0.91 3.95 22.66
N VAL A 46 2.04 3.73 23.33
CA VAL A 46 2.79 4.83 24.00
C VAL A 46 3.41 5.83 23.01
N ASP A 47 3.40 5.47 21.73
CA ASP A 47 4.07 6.13 20.60
C ASP A 47 3.18 7.21 19.95
N GLY A 48 1.89 7.25 20.32
CA GLY A 48 1.00 8.40 20.06
C GLY A 48 0.42 8.48 18.65
N TRP A 49 0.28 7.34 17.97
CA TRP A 49 -0.31 7.24 16.63
C TRP A 49 -1.85 7.08 16.63
N ASP A 50 -2.49 7.17 17.80
CA ASP A 50 -3.91 6.88 18.06
C ASP A 50 -4.84 7.29 16.91
N GLY A 51 -5.40 6.28 16.23
CA GLY A 51 -6.40 6.47 15.17
C GLY A 51 -5.84 6.98 13.84
N ASN A 52 -4.53 6.89 13.61
CA ASN A 52 -3.89 7.26 12.35
C ASN A 52 -3.24 6.05 11.68
N ILE A 53 -3.10 6.12 10.36
CA ILE A 53 -2.12 5.33 9.62
C ILE A 53 -0.77 5.99 9.85
N ALA A 54 0.27 5.22 10.15
CA ALA A 54 1.62 5.73 10.33
C ALA A 54 2.62 4.90 9.54
N ILE A 55 3.56 5.57 8.86
CA ILE A 55 4.75 4.94 8.28
C ILE A 55 5.89 5.94 8.22
N GLY A 56 7.05 5.56 8.73
CA GLY A 56 8.30 6.26 8.51
C GLY A 56 9.23 6.25 9.71
N VAL A 57 10.17 7.19 9.74
CA VAL A 57 11.21 7.25 10.78
C VAL A 57 10.93 8.40 11.75
N GLY A 58 11.17 8.17 13.03
CA GLY A 58 11.00 9.15 14.07
C GLY A 58 9.67 8.96 14.80
N ASN A 59 9.74 8.25 15.92
CA ASN A 59 8.64 7.87 16.80
C ASN A 59 7.97 9.03 17.57
N ARG A 60 7.94 10.25 17.00
CA ARG A 60 7.28 11.42 17.60
C ARG A 60 6.62 12.32 16.57
N LYS A 61 5.34 12.63 16.84
CA LYS A 61 4.55 13.60 16.08
C LYS A 61 5.25 14.96 15.96
N GLY A 62 5.36 15.47 14.73
CA GLY A 62 5.97 16.78 14.42
C GLY A 62 7.44 16.72 14.00
N ILE A 63 8.04 15.52 13.94
CA ILE A 63 9.27 15.26 13.20
C ILE A 63 8.84 14.79 11.80
N ASP A 64 9.11 15.59 10.76
CA ASP A 64 8.55 15.45 9.40
C ASP A 64 8.95 14.16 8.63
N LEU A 65 9.58 13.18 9.30
CA LEU A 65 10.05 11.94 8.70
C LEU A 65 9.03 10.80 8.79
N VAL A 66 8.16 10.81 9.79
CA VAL A 66 7.02 9.90 9.87
C VAL A 66 5.82 10.53 9.15
N THR A 67 5.18 9.74 8.29
CA THR A 67 3.99 10.17 7.58
C THR A 67 2.73 9.69 8.27
N LEU A 68 1.72 10.56 8.35
CA LEU A 68 0.38 10.24 8.85
C LEU A 68 -0.64 10.38 7.72
N PRO A 69 -0.60 9.51 6.69
CA PRO A 69 -1.47 9.63 5.55
C PRO A 69 -2.94 9.37 5.91
N ALA A 70 -3.85 10.04 5.22
CA ALA A 70 -5.24 9.61 5.16
C ALA A 70 -5.35 8.30 4.34
N PRO A 71 -6.38 7.47 4.56
CA PRO A 71 -6.56 6.21 3.84
C PRO A 71 -6.50 6.31 2.31
N ASP A 72 -7.01 7.40 1.74
CA ASP A 72 -7.02 7.64 0.28
C ASP A 72 -5.66 8.09 -0.28
N GLN A 73 -4.67 8.32 0.58
CA GLN A 73 -3.30 8.67 0.22
C GLN A 73 -2.36 7.46 0.23
N VAL A 74 -2.85 6.29 0.65
CA VAL A 74 -2.11 5.02 0.65
C VAL A 74 -2.68 4.13 -0.43
N ASN A 75 -1.82 3.66 -1.33
CA ASN A 75 -2.17 2.66 -2.32
C ASN A 75 -1.79 1.28 -1.82
N VAL A 76 -2.72 0.33 -1.87
CA VAL A 76 -2.49 -1.06 -1.50
C VAL A 76 -2.82 -1.94 -2.70
N GLN A 77 -1.86 -2.78 -3.08
CA GLN A 77 -2.03 -3.78 -4.13
C GLN A 77 -1.80 -5.17 -3.55
N CYS A 78 -2.80 -6.03 -3.69
CA CYS A 78 -2.79 -7.38 -3.15
C CYS A 78 -2.69 -8.40 -4.29
N HIS A 79 -1.62 -9.17 -4.30
CA HIS A 79 -1.29 -10.17 -5.30
C HIS A 79 -1.58 -11.57 -4.78
N ASP A 80 -2.11 -12.45 -5.64
CA ASP A 80 -2.49 -13.82 -5.27
C ASP A 80 -3.43 -13.91 -4.04
N GLU A 81 -3.54 -15.10 -3.43
CA GLU A 81 -4.45 -15.41 -2.32
C GLU A 81 -3.90 -16.50 -1.40
N GLY A 82 -4.49 -16.62 -0.20
CA GLY A 82 -4.11 -17.61 0.81
C GLY A 82 -2.64 -17.49 1.18
N ASP A 83 -1.96 -18.62 1.32
CA ASP A 83 -0.54 -18.70 1.71
C ASP A 83 0.43 -18.02 0.71
N ASN A 84 -0.03 -17.67 -0.50
CA ASN A 84 0.78 -16.97 -1.50
C ASN A 84 0.48 -15.47 -1.57
N LEU A 85 -0.45 -14.96 -0.75
CA LEU A 85 -0.82 -13.55 -0.75
C LEU A 85 0.42 -12.67 -0.49
N THR A 86 0.64 -11.70 -1.38
CA THR A 86 1.64 -10.65 -1.22
C THR A 86 0.94 -9.30 -1.26
N VAL A 87 1.36 -8.37 -0.39
CA VAL A 87 0.75 -7.04 -0.27
C VAL A 87 1.83 -6.00 -0.48
N ASP A 88 1.65 -5.17 -1.51
CA ASP A 88 2.48 -4.00 -1.77
C ASP A 88 1.74 -2.75 -1.32
N VAL A 89 2.42 -1.91 -0.55
CA VAL A 89 1.89 -0.66 -0.01
C VAL A 89 2.77 0.48 -0.50
N THR A 90 2.15 1.50 -1.08
CA THR A 90 2.79 2.77 -1.39
C THR A 90 2.14 3.88 -0.58
N ALA A 91 2.94 4.63 0.16
CA ALA A 91 2.49 5.76 0.97
C ALA A 91 3.21 7.06 0.55
N PRO A 92 2.77 8.24 1.03
CA PRO A 92 3.39 9.51 0.68
C PRO A 92 4.90 9.57 0.98
N ASN A 93 5.58 10.55 0.39
CA ASN A 93 7.02 10.77 0.57
C ASN A 93 7.92 9.58 0.17
N GLY A 94 7.43 8.73 -0.75
CA GLY A 94 8.24 7.68 -1.36
C GLY A 94 8.37 6.41 -0.54
N TRP A 95 7.56 6.23 0.51
CA TRP A 95 7.52 4.99 1.28
C TRP A 95 6.89 3.87 0.45
N HIS A 96 7.61 2.75 0.37
CA HIS A 96 7.14 1.52 -0.23
C HIS A 96 7.40 0.35 0.73
N SER A 97 6.44 -0.56 0.87
CA SER A 97 6.62 -1.76 1.66
C SER A 97 5.94 -2.98 1.06
N THR A 98 6.59 -4.13 1.16
CA THR A 98 6.08 -5.41 0.69
C THR A 98 5.94 -6.38 1.87
N LEU A 99 4.81 -7.08 1.91
CA LEU A 99 4.50 -8.10 2.90
C LEU A 99 4.16 -9.41 2.20
N THR A 100 4.62 -10.53 2.74
CA THR A 100 4.21 -11.87 2.31
C THR A 100 3.43 -12.56 3.42
N HIS A 101 2.31 -13.19 3.05
CA HIS A 101 1.42 -13.86 3.98
C HIS A 101 2.15 -14.84 4.92
N GLY A 102 1.74 -14.84 6.19
CA GLY A 102 2.33 -15.67 7.24
C GLY A 102 3.67 -15.17 7.79
N SER A 103 4.29 -14.15 7.19
CA SER A 103 5.55 -13.56 7.65
C SER A 103 5.36 -12.58 8.82
N GLN A 104 6.32 -12.53 9.74
CA GLN A 104 6.46 -11.44 10.72
C GLN A 104 7.32 -10.28 10.20
N THR A 105 7.82 -10.41 8.98
CA THR A 105 8.74 -9.46 8.35
C THR A 105 8.02 -8.63 7.29
N ILE A 106 8.31 -7.33 7.28
CA ILE A 106 7.92 -6.36 6.27
C ILE A 106 9.20 -5.84 5.62
N THR A 107 9.29 -5.91 4.30
CA THR A 107 10.37 -5.25 3.57
C THR A 107 9.95 -3.82 3.30
N VAL A 108 10.76 -2.84 3.68
CA VAL A 108 10.45 -1.40 3.56
C VAL A 108 11.59 -0.67 2.89
N GLU A 109 11.27 0.26 2.00
CA GLU A 109 12.22 1.18 1.37
C GLU A 109 11.63 2.60 1.26
N ASN A 110 12.52 3.57 1.05
CA ASN A 110 12.13 4.93 0.69
C ASN A 110 13.13 5.54 -0.30
N GLU A 111 12.73 5.64 -1.56
CA GLU A 111 13.60 6.19 -2.61
C GLU A 111 13.87 7.68 -2.43
N THR A 112 12.91 8.44 -1.90
CA THR A 112 13.03 9.91 -1.73
C THR A 112 14.09 10.24 -0.68
N LEU A 113 14.21 9.41 0.36
CA LEU A 113 15.18 9.54 1.44
C LEU A 113 16.47 8.76 1.20
N ASN A 114 16.59 8.03 0.07
CA ASN A 114 17.66 7.08 -0.23
C ASN A 114 17.83 6.00 0.85
N TYR A 115 16.71 5.47 1.34
CA TYR A 115 16.66 4.34 2.25
C TYR A 115 16.42 3.07 1.43
N PRO A 116 17.47 2.26 1.15
CA PRO A 116 17.31 1.04 0.40
C PRO A 116 16.48 0.02 1.19
N ALA A 117 15.88 -0.93 0.47
CA ALA A 117 15.06 -1.99 1.04
C ALA A 117 15.72 -2.68 2.26
N HIS A 118 14.95 -2.75 3.34
CA HIS A 118 15.32 -3.43 4.57
C HIS A 118 14.15 -4.21 5.15
N ASP A 119 14.46 -5.35 5.75
CA ASP A 119 13.50 -6.24 6.39
C ASP A 119 13.33 -5.84 7.85
N PHE A 120 12.15 -5.38 8.22
CA PHE A 120 11.76 -5.08 9.59
C PHE A 120 10.88 -6.17 10.15
N ALA A 121 11.12 -6.57 11.39
CA ALA A 121 10.26 -7.46 12.15
C ALA A 121 10.33 -7.07 13.62
N GLU A 122 9.19 -7.11 14.30
CA GLU A 122 9.15 -6.87 15.74
C GLU A 122 9.91 -7.97 16.48
N SER A 123 10.64 -7.61 17.53
CA SER A 123 11.40 -8.60 18.29
C SER A 123 10.45 -9.51 19.09
N GLN A 124 10.75 -10.81 19.16
CA GLN A 124 9.94 -11.74 19.97
C GLN A 124 9.82 -11.29 21.44
N GLY A 125 10.87 -10.66 21.98
CA GLY A 125 10.84 -10.11 23.34
C GLY A 125 9.84 -8.96 23.52
N ALA A 126 9.69 -8.09 22.53
CA ALA A 126 8.69 -7.01 22.54
C ALA A 126 7.27 -7.58 22.40
N ILE A 127 7.07 -8.54 21.49
CA ILE A 127 5.82 -9.29 21.34
C ILE A 127 5.40 -9.92 22.68
N ASP A 128 6.31 -10.65 23.31
CA ASP A 128 6.05 -11.31 24.59
C ASP A 128 5.80 -10.30 25.72
N ALA A 129 6.55 -9.19 25.73
CA ALA A 129 6.38 -8.15 26.74
C ALA A 129 4.98 -7.54 26.68
N VAL A 130 4.50 -7.13 25.50
CA VAL A 130 3.16 -6.53 25.31
C VAL A 130 2.05 -7.53 25.65
N ASN A 131 2.16 -8.77 25.20
CA ASN A 131 1.17 -9.81 25.43
C ASN A 131 1.01 -10.16 26.93
N ASN A 132 2.08 -10.03 27.72
CA ASN A 132 2.05 -10.33 29.15
C ASN A 132 1.40 -9.23 30.02
N VAL A 133 1.25 -7.99 29.54
CA VAL A 133 0.78 -6.86 30.38
C VAL A 133 -0.75 -6.72 30.45
N SER A 134 -1.53 -7.72 30.01
CA SER A 134 -3.01 -7.68 30.05
C SER A 134 -3.65 -6.51 29.29
N ARG A 135 -2.98 -5.93 28.29
CA ARG A 135 -3.67 -5.12 27.27
C ARG A 135 -4.34 -6.12 26.33
N LYS A 136 -5.65 -6.30 26.50
CA LYS A 136 -6.52 -7.05 25.56
C LYS A 136 -6.62 -6.31 24.22
N SER A 137 -5.51 -6.09 23.54
CA SER A 137 -5.56 -5.76 22.12
C SER A 137 -6.03 -7.02 21.39
N GLU A 138 -6.95 -6.86 20.44
CA GLU A 138 -7.36 -7.94 19.55
C GLU A 138 -6.19 -8.41 18.66
N PHE A 139 -5.16 -7.56 18.52
CA PHE A 139 -3.98 -7.78 17.70
C PHE A 139 -2.69 -7.56 18.52
N PRO A 140 -1.78 -8.54 18.59
CA PRO A 140 -0.46 -8.34 19.20
C PRO A 140 0.39 -7.36 18.38
N ILE A 141 1.42 -6.78 18.99
CA ILE A 141 2.47 -6.05 18.24
C ILE A 141 3.16 -7.02 17.24
N GLY A 142 3.68 -6.48 16.15
CA GLY A 142 4.18 -7.24 15.00
C GLY A 142 3.21 -7.24 13.82
N VAL A 143 3.22 -8.33 13.05
CA VAL A 143 2.33 -8.50 11.89
C VAL A 143 1.32 -9.60 12.19
N THR A 144 0.03 -9.30 12.13
CA THR A 144 -1.04 -10.30 12.32
C THR A 144 -1.78 -10.51 11.01
N TRP A 145 -1.84 -11.76 10.55
CA TRP A 145 -2.53 -12.15 9.33
C TRP A 145 -3.88 -12.79 9.62
N ASP A 146 -4.80 -12.68 8.66
CA ASP A 146 -6.11 -13.34 8.62
C ASP A 146 -7.03 -13.02 9.81
N GLN A 147 -6.87 -11.82 10.37
CA GLN A 147 -7.72 -11.31 11.42
C GLN A 147 -8.08 -9.84 11.12
N PRO A 148 -9.36 -9.43 11.19
CA PRO A 148 -10.52 -10.25 11.59
C PRO A 148 -11.01 -11.22 10.50
N ALA A 149 -10.60 -11.07 9.24
CA ALA A 149 -10.97 -11.97 8.14
C ALA A 149 -9.75 -12.44 7.32
N VAL A 150 -9.93 -13.50 6.54
CA VAL A 150 -8.91 -14.02 5.63
C VAL A 150 -8.50 -12.93 4.63
N GLY A 151 -7.19 -12.72 4.48
CA GLY A 151 -6.62 -11.67 3.64
C GLY A 151 -6.53 -10.29 4.31
N ASP A 152 -6.90 -10.17 5.59
CA ASP A 152 -6.63 -8.99 6.39
C ASP A 152 -5.23 -9.08 7.03
N VAL A 153 -4.60 -7.93 7.20
CA VAL A 153 -3.27 -7.78 7.81
C VAL A 153 -3.28 -6.60 8.77
N GLU A 154 -2.98 -6.86 10.03
CA GLU A 154 -2.67 -5.83 11.01
C GLU A 154 -1.16 -5.67 11.11
N ILE A 155 -0.67 -4.43 10.95
CA ILE A 155 0.75 -4.08 11.03
C ILE A 155 0.95 -3.15 12.23
N GLN A 156 1.88 -3.54 13.10
CA GLN A 156 2.29 -2.80 14.30
C GLN A 156 3.79 -3.02 14.52
N VAL A 157 4.62 -2.30 13.79
CA VAL A 157 6.08 -2.45 13.85
C VAL A 157 6.70 -1.18 14.42
N ASP A 158 7.51 -1.35 15.46
CA ASP A 158 8.41 -0.34 16.02
C ASP A 158 9.80 -0.96 16.15
N ALA A 159 10.72 -0.55 15.28
CA ALA A 159 12.04 -1.19 15.18
C ALA A 159 13.15 -0.18 14.93
N ASP A 160 14.34 -0.44 15.48
CA ASP A 160 15.54 0.34 15.19
C ASP A 160 15.77 0.45 13.67
N THR A 161 16.02 1.65 13.15
CA THR A 161 16.43 1.77 11.74
C THR A 161 17.78 1.08 11.49
N PRO A 162 17.99 0.51 10.30
CA PRO A 162 19.22 -0.18 10.02
C PRO A 162 20.38 0.82 9.86
N PRO A 163 21.63 0.40 10.16
CA PRO A 163 22.79 1.30 10.16
C PRO A 163 23.15 1.86 8.78
N HIS A 164 22.54 1.36 7.71
CA HIS A 164 22.74 1.84 6.35
C HIS A 164 21.70 2.90 5.94
N TRP A 165 20.67 3.17 6.75
CA TRP A 165 19.81 4.33 6.61
C TRP A 165 20.45 5.52 7.32
N MET A 166 20.79 6.57 6.57
CA MET A 166 21.30 7.79 7.16
C MET A 166 20.13 8.63 7.68
N VAL A 167 19.74 8.38 8.91
CA VAL A 167 18.66 9.12 9.58
C VAL A 167 19.20 10.42 10.15
N ASN A 168 18.61 11.54 9.74
CA ASN A 168 18.93 12.86 10.29
C ASN A 168 17.83 13.32 11.26
N SER A 169 17.65 12.55 12.33
CA SER A 169 16.65 12.77 13.37
C SER A 169 17.19 12.31 14.71
N PRO A 170 16.84 12.98 15.83
CA PRO A 170 17.17 12.51 17.17
C PRO A 170 16.42 11.23 17.58
N TYR A 171 15.46 10.79 16.77
CA TYR A 171 14.71 9.54 16.91
C TYR A 171 14.93 8.72 15.65
N GLU A 172 15.49 7.53 15.82
CA GLU A 172 15.97 6.67 14.74
C GLU A 172 15.15 5.38 14.62
N ASP A 173 13.98 5.34 15.25
CA ASP A 173 13.08 4.19 15.18
C ASP A 173 12.22 4.30 13.91
N PHE A 174 11.98 3.17 13.26
CA PHE A 174 11.03 3.00 12.18
C PHE A 174 9.70 2.53 12.75
N ASP A 175 8.64 3.27 12.43
CA ASP A 175 7.27 2.98 12.81
C ASP A 175 6.45 2.62 11.57
N MET A 176 5.65 1.56 11.67
CA MET A 176 4.58 1.26 10.71
C MET A 176 3.35 0.73 11.43
N TYR A 177 2.23 1.46 11.28
CA TYR A 177 0.95 1.11 11.88
C TYR A 177 -0.17 1.27 10.86
N MET A 178 -0.76 0.15 10.44
CA MET A 178 -1.94 0.15 9.57
C MET A 178 -2.65 -1.19 9.60
N HIS A 179 -3.94 -1.14 9.30
CA HIS A 179 -4.75 -2.30 9.01
C HIS A 179 -5.03 -2.34 7.50
N ILE A 180 -4.74 -3.46 6.85
CA ILE A 180 -4.96 -3.67 5.43
C ILE A 180 -6.00 -4.78 5.25
N SER A 181 -6.96 -4.55 4.35
CA SER A 181 -7.85 -5.61 3.89
C SER A 181 -7.72 -5.79 2.39
N CYS A 182 -7.30 -6.98 1.97
CA CYS A 182 -7.17 -7.32 0.55
C CYS A 182 -8.48 -7.80 -0.07
N GLY A 183 -9.51 -8.13 0.73
CA GLY A 183 -10.70 -8.84 0.25
C GLY A 183 -10.38 -10.21 -0.36
N LEU A 184 -11.41 -11.03 -0.58
CA LEU A 184 -11.30 -12.28 -1.34
C LEU A 184 -11.58 -11.99 -2.83
N LYS A 185 -10.87 -12.63 -3.76
CA LYS A 185 -11.21 -12.58 -5.20
C LYS A 185 -12.49 -13.37 -5.49
#